data_AF-A0A962F1T5-F1
#
_entry.id   AF-A0A962F1T5-F1
#
_cell.length_a   1.000
_cell.length_b   1.000
_cell.length_c   1.000
_cell.angle_alpha   90.00
_cell.angle_beta   90.00
_cell.angle_gamma   90.00
#
_symmetry.space_group_name_H-M   'P 1'
#
loop_
_entity.id
_entity.type
_entity.pdbx_description
1 polymer ?
#
loop_
_entity_poly.entity_id
_entity_poly.type
_entity_poly.pdbx_seq_one_letter_code
_entity_poly.pdbx_strand_id
1 'polypeptide(L)'
;MTKKSNTPMRYELRQELDRAIRVRRLRMAAIAIAVLGLVASGFALIDVESHETRIRLGGTIDDVHNFAGKGAMDGLEVGVKLEDGRHIRVLSLKSRHPQVGDLIEITEHRHPSGRTVFTLR
;
A
#
# COMPACT_ATOMS: atom_id res chain seq x y z
N MET A 1 68.18 30.77 27.41
CA MET A 1 67.16 29.70 27.64
C MET A 1 66.13 29.77 26.54
N THR A 2 66.31 28.98 25.49
CA THR A 2 65.46 28.99 24.28
C THR A 2 64.35 27.97 24.44
N LYS A 3 63.10 28.45 24.51
CA LYS A 3 61.89 27.66 24.75
C LYS A 3 61.59 26.83 23.49
N LYS A 4 61.96 25.55 23.51
CA LYS A 4 61.69 24.58 22.44
C LYS A 4 60.16 24.45 22.27
N SER A 5 59.63 24.95 21.17
CA SER A 5 58.19 25.02 20.93
C SER A 5 57.64 23.64 20.51
N ASN A 6 56.78 23.04 21.35
CA ASN A 6 56.05 21.78 21.11
C ASN A 6 54.95 21.87 20.01
N THR A 7 55.11 22.78 19.06
CA THR A 7 54.15 23.06 17.98
C THR A 7 53.91 21.90 17.00
N PRO A 8 54.91 21.08 16.59
CA PRO A 8 54.66 20.04 15.59
C PRO A 8 53.76 18.91 16.12
N MET A 9 53.99 18.47 17.36
CA MET A 9 53.22 17.41 18.00
C MET A 9 51.73 17.75 18.18
N ARG A 10 51.42 19.04 18.39
CA ARG A 10 50.03 19.51 18.48
C ARG A 10 49.33 19.58 17.12
N TYR A 11 50.08 19.73 16.03
CA TYR A 11 49.53 19.80 14.67
C TYR A 11 49.19 18.41 14.15
N GLU A 12 50.08 17.44 14.34
CA GLU A 12 49.88 16.03 13.98
C GLU A 12 48.67 15.43 14.72
N LEU A 13 48.57 15.66 16.03
CA LEU A 13 47.40 15.23 16.82
C LEU A 13 46.08 15.85 16.35
N ARG A 14 46.08 17.12 15.92
CA ARG A 14 44.89 17.78 15.35
C ARG A 14 44.50 17.16 14.01
N GLN A 15 45.49 16.86 13.17
CA GLN A 15 45.26 16.30 11.84
C GLN A 15 44.72 14.85 11.91
N GLU A 16 45.22 14.05 12.83
CA GLU A 16 44.69 12.70 13.11
C GLU A 16 43.28 12.75 13.70
N LEU A 17 43.04 13.66 14.65
CA LEU A 17 41.72 13.86 15.24
C LEU A 17 40.69 14.28 14.18
N ASP A 18 41.03 15.21 13.29
CA ASP A 18 40.15 15.66 12.21
C ASP A 18 39.85 14.54 11.20
N ARG A 19 40.81 13.64 10.95
CA ARG A 19 40.61 12.48 10.09
C ARG A 19 39.69 11.46 10.77
N ALA A 20 39.90 11.18 12.06
CA ALA A 20 39.04 10.28 12.84
C ALA A 20 37.61 10.81 12.97
N ILE A 21 37.43 12.11 13.21
CA ILE A 21 36.12 12.75 13.28
C ILE A 21 35.41 12.67 11.93
N ARG A 22 36.12 12.92 10.81
CA ARG A 22 35.55 12.81 9.46
C ARG A 22 35.12 11.38 9.14
N VAL A 23 35.97 10.39 9.42
CA VAL A 23 35.63 8.97 9.20
C VAL A 23 34.44 8.56 10.05
N ARG A 24 34.37 9.01 11.31
CA ARG A 24 33.21 8.74 12.18
C ARG A 24 31.93 9.38 11.64
N ARG A 25 31.99 10.64 11.20
CA ARG A 25 30.83 11.33 10.59
C ARG A 25 30.37 10.63 9.30
N LEU A 26 31.30 10.21 8.45
CA LEU A 26 30.97 9.46 7.23
C LEU A 26 30.33 8.10 7.55
N ARG A 27 30.82 7.38 8.56
CA ARG A 27 30.19 6.13 9.02
C ARG A 27 28.77 6.36 9.53
N MET A 28 28.56 7.40 10.34
CA MET A 28 27.21 7.73 10.84
C MET A 28 26.27 8.16 9.71
N ALA A 29 26.77 8.93 8.73
CA ALA A 29 26.01 9.30 7.55
C ALA A 29 25.65 8.08 6.69
N ALA A 30 26.58 7.13 6.51
CA ALA A 30 26.33 5.89 5.80
C ALA A 30 25.24 5.05 6.48
N ILE A 31 25.28 4.94 7.81
CA ILE A 31 24.24 4.25 8.58
C ILE A 31 22.89 4.96 8.41
N ALA A 32 22.85 6.30 8.50
CA ALA A 32 21.63 7.07 8.31
C ALA A 32 21.03 6.86 6.91
N ILE A 33 21.86 6.86 5.86
CA ILE A 33 21.44 6.59 4.48
C ILE A 33 20.89 5.16 4.36
N ALA A 34 21.56 4.17 4.96
CA ALA A 34 21.10 2.78 4.92
C ALA A 34 19.72 2.61 5.58
N VAL A 35 19.52 3.24 6.75
CA VAL A 35 18.22 3.21 7.44
C VAL A 35 17.13 3.90 6.61
N LEU A 36 17.43 5.08 6.04
CA LEU A 36 16.47 5.78 5.17
C LEU A 36 16.14 4.95 3.92
N GLY A 37 17.13 4.27 3.34
CA GLY A 37 16.93 3.36 2.21
C GLY A 37 15.99 2.21 2.56
N LEU A 38 16.17 1.58 3.73
CA LEU A 38 15.28 0.52 4.21
C LEU A 38 13.84 1.03 4.40
N VAL A 39 13.66 2.18 5.05
CA VAL A 39 12.32 2.76 5.26
C VAL A 39 11.65 3.09 3.93
N ALA A 40 12.37 3.76 3.02
CA ALA A 40 11.86 4.11 1.70
C ALA A 40 11.47 2.86 0.89
N SER A 41 12.28 1.79 0.95
CA SER A 41 11.94 0.52 0.29
C SER A 41 10.69 -0.14 0.88
N GLY A 42 10.51 -0.09 2.20
CA GLY A 42 9.31 -0.61 2.86
C GLY A 42 8.04 0.09 2.41
N PHE A 43 8.07 1.43 2.35
CA PHE A 43 6.93 2.21 1.84
C PHE A 43 6.65 1.94 0.36
N ALA A 44 7.69 1.83 -0.48
CA ALA A 44 7.51 1.52 -1.90
C ALA A 44 6.82 0.16 -2.11
N LEU A 45 7.16 -0.86 -1.32
CA LEU A 45 6.51 -2.17 -1.40
C LEU A 45 5.03 -2.12 -0.99
N ILE A 46 4.67 -1.29 -0.01
CA ILE A 46 3.27 -1.10 0.41
C ILE A 46 2.49 -0.32 -0.66
N ASP A 47 3.11 0.69 -1.28
CA ASP A 47 2.45 1.52 -2.30
C ASP A 47 2.21 0.77 -3.61
N VAL A 48 3.04 -0.23 -3.93
CA VAL A 48 2.75 -1.14 -5.05
C VAL A 48 1.42 -1.87 -4.85
N GLU A 49 1.05 -2.25 -3.63
CA GLU A 49 -0.24 -2.90 -3.34
C GLU A 49 -1.42 -1.92 -3.36
N SER A 50 -1.17 -0.62 -3.20
CA SER A 50 -2.21 0.42 -3.16
C SER A 50 -2.81 0.75 -4.53
N HIS A 51 -2.13 0.33 -5.62
CA HIS A 51 -2.54 0.57 -6.99
C HIS A 51 -3.73 -0.31 -7.39
N GLU A 52 -4.92 0.05 -6.92
CA GLU A 52 -6.19 -0.54 -7.30
C GLU A 52 -6.64 0.01 -8.66
N THR A 53 -6.74 -0.86 -9.67
CA THR A 53 -7.38 -0.48 -10.93
C THR A 53 -8.88 -0.66 -10.80
N ARG A 54 -9.63 0.43 -11.03
CA ARG A 54 -11.09 0.44 -10.96
C ARG A 54 -11.69 0.43 -12.36
N ILE A 55 -12.36 -0.65 -12.72
CA ILE A 55 -13.08 -0.77 -13.99
C ILE A 55 -14.57 -0.74 -13.68
N ARG A 56 -15.32 0.09 -14.43
CA ARG A 56 -16.77 0.15 -14.34
C ARG A 56 -17.36 -0.83 -15.33
N LEU A 57 -18.25 -1.68 -14.85
CA LEU A 57 -18.91 -2.69 -15.64
C LEU A 57 -20.42 -2.56 -15.45
N GLY A 58 -21.14 -2.51 -16.57
CA GLY A 58 -22.58 -2.69 -16.57
C GLY A 58 -22.93 -4.16 -16.30
N GLY A 59 -23.99 -4.39 -15.55
CA GLY A 59 -24.52 -5.72 -15.31
C GLY A 59 -26.01 -5.72 -15.05
N THR A 60 -26.63 -6.88 -15.20
CA THR A 60 -28.04 -7.11 -14.88
C THR A 60 -28.13 -8.11 -13.75
N ILE A 61 -28.95 -7.81 -12.75
CA ILE A 61 -29.22 -8.75 -11.65
C ILE A 61 -29.94 -9.97 -12.22
N ASP A 62 -29.38 -11.16 -12.05
CA ASP A 62 -29.99 -12.42 -12.46
C ASP A 62 -30.59 -13.19 -11.28
N ASP A 63 -30.12 -12.91 -10.07
CA ASP A 63 -30.53 -13.62 -8.87
C ASP A 63 -30.38 -12.77 -7.58
N VAL A 64 -31.26 -12.98 -6.60
CA VAL A 64 -31.20 -12.30 -5.30
C VAL A 64 -31.54 -13.28 -4.18
N HIS A 65 -30.60 -13.45 -3.25
CA HIS A 65 -30.69 -14.37 -2.12
C HIS A 65 -30.46 -13.65 -0.79
N ASN A 66 -31.04 -14.18 0.29
CA ASN A 66 -30.68 -13.73 1.63
C ASN A 66 -29.27 -14.23 1.97
N PHE A 67 -28.39 -13.32 2.39
CA PHE A 67 -27.03 -13.69 2.76
C PHE A 67 -27.05 -14.48 4.09
N ALA A 68 -26.66 -15.76 4.03
CA ALA A 68 -26.69 -16.68 5.17
C ALA A 68 -25.41 -16.59 6.05
N GLY A 69 -24.93 -15.38 6.33
CA GLY A 69 -23.75 -15.13 7.17
C GLY A 69 -24.13 -14.89 8.64
N LYS A 70 -23.35 -15.44 9.59
CA LYS A 70 -23.53 -15.13 11.02
C LYS A 70 -23.36 -13.62 11.25
N GLY A 71 -24.41 -12.96 11.76
CA GLY A 71 -24.42 -11.53 12.08
C GLY A 71 -24.83 -10.59 10.93
N ALA A 72 -25.17 -11.11 9.76
CA ALA A 72 -25.49 -10.29 8.58
C ALA A 72 -27.00 -10.14 8.37
N MET A 73 -27.72 -9.55 9.34
CA MET A 73 -29.18 -9.44 9.27
C MET A 73 -29.68 -8.59 8.09
N ASP A 74 -28.85 -7.67 7.58
CA ASP A 74 -29.22 -6.69 6.54
C ASP A 74 -28.55 -6.92 5.18
N GLY A 75 -27.81 -8.01 5.02
CA GLY A 75 -27.15 -8.36 3.76
C GLY A 75 -28.05 -9.16 2.81
N LEU A 76 -28.03 -8.81 1.54
CA LEU A 76 -28.50 -9.61 0.41
C LEU A 76 -27.30 -10.01 -0.44
N GLU A 77 -27.28 -11.27 -0.87
CA GLU A 77 -26.37 -11.76 -1.89
C GLU A 77 -27.06 -11.61 -3.24
N VAL A 78 -26.45 -10.85 -4.15
CA VAL A 78 -27.00 -10.50 -5.45
C VAL A 78 -26.12 -11.13 -6.52
N GLY A 79 -26.70 -12.03 -7.31
CA GLY A 79 -26.10 -12.54 -8.54
C GLY A 79 -26.23 -11.50 -9.65
N VAL A 80 -25.14 -11.26 -10.37
CA VAL A 80 -25.10 -10.27 -11.44
C VAL A 80 -24.42 -10.85 -12.65
N LYS A 81 -25.12 -10.78 -13.78
CA LYS A 81 -24.58 -11.06 -15.10
C LYS A 81 -23.99 -9.78 -15.68
N LEU A 82 -22.68 -9.76 -15.87
CA LEU A 82 -21.96 -8.65 -16.48
C LEU A 82 -22.14 -8.65 -17.99
N GLU A 83 -21.99 -7.48 -18.63
CA GLU A 83 -22.06 -7.32 -20.09
C GLU A 83 -21.03 -8.17 -20.86
N ASP A 84 -19.89 -8.48 -20.23
CA ASP A 84 -18.85 -9.36 -20.78
C ASP A 84 -19.19 -10.86 -20.67
N GLY A 85 -20.35 -11.21 -20.11
CA GLY A 85 -20.84 -12.57 -19.94
C GLY A 85 -20.41 -13.26 -18.66
N ARG A 86 -19.58 -12.63 -17.81
CA ARG A 86 -19.24 -13.18 -16.49
C ARG A 86 -20.44 -13.11 -15.54
N HIS A 87 -20.55 -14.09 -14.66
CA HIS A 87 -21.50 -14.08 -13.55
C HIS A 87 -20.73 -13.89 -12.25
N ILE A 88 -21.11 -12.89 -11.47
CA ILE A 88 -20.48 -12.56 -10.19
C ILE A 88 -21.52 -12.48 -9.09
N ARG A 89 -21.06 -12.59 -7.84
CA ARG A 89 -21.90 -12.40 -6.67
C ARG A 89 -21.39 -11.22 -5.87
N VAL A 90 -22.29 -10.30 -5.54
CA VAL A 90 -21.99 -9.10 -4.76
C VAL A 90 -22.89 -9.04 -3.55
N LEU A 91 -22.41 -8.40 -2.49
CA LEU A 91 -23.24 -8.12 -1.31
C LEU A 91 -23.89 -6.75 -1.48
N SER A 92 -25.20 -6.71 -1.26
CA SER A 92 -26.01 -5.49 -1.25
C SER A 92 -26.76 -5.38 0.07
N LEU A 93 -27.22 -4.17 0.39
CA LEU A 93 -28.07 -3.94 1.56
C LEU A 93 -29.54 -4.18 1.20
N LYS A 94 -30.31 -4.78 2.11
CA LYS A 94 -31.76 -4.94 1.96
C LYS A 94 -32.49 -3.63 1.67
N SER A 95 -32.03 -2.52 2.25
CA SER A 95 -32.61 -1.18 2.07
C SER A 95 -32.55 -0.66 0.63
N ARG A 96 -31.63 -1.18 -0.20
CA ARG A 96 -31.56 -0.82 -1.62
C ARG A 96 -32.60 -1.56 -2.48
N HIS A 97 -33.29 -2.56 -1.93
CA HIS A 97 -34.32 -3.36 -2.60
C HIS A 97 -33.92 -3.84 -4.01
N PRO A 98 -32.75 -4.49 -4.17
CA PRO A 98 -32.32 -4.98 -5.48
C PRO A 98 -33.29 -6.03 -6.03
N GLN A 99 -33.65 -5.92 -7.31
CA GLN A 99 -34.55 -6.85 -7.98
C GLN A 99 -33.90 -7.51 -9.20
N VAL A 100 -34.34 -8.73 -9.51
CA VAL A 100 -33.93 -9.43 -10.73
C VAL A 100 -34.39 -8.65 -11.95
N GLY A 101 -33.48 -8.43 -12.89
CA GLY A 101 -33.69 -7.62 -14.08
C GLY A 101 -33.20 -6.16 -13.96
N ASP A 102 -32.84 -5.71 -12.76
CA ASP A 102 -32.29 -4.36 -12.58
C ASP A 102 -30.93 -4.22 -13.29
N LEU A 103 -30.76 -3.11 -13.99
CA LEU A 103 -29.48 -2.67 -14.52
C LEU A 103 -28.70 -1.97 -13.42
N ILE A 104 -27.50 -2.46 -13.13
CA ILE A 104 -26.64 -1.94 -12.08
C ILE A 104 -25.23 -1.70 -12.60
N GLU A 105 -24.56 -0.74 -11.97
CA GLU A 105 -23.15 -0.45 -12.20
C GLU A 105 -22.32 -1.13 -11.11
N ILE A 106 -21.33 -1.92 -11.55
CA ILE A 106 -20.39 -2.62 -10.67
C ILE A 106 -19.01 -2.03 -10.87
N THR A 107 -18.31 -1.81 -9.77
CA THR A 107 -16.88 -1.50 -9.82
C THR A 107 -16.07 -2.76 -9.55
N GLU A 108 -15.30 -3.21 -10.55
CA GLU A 108 -14.26 -4.21 -10.43
C GLU A 108 -12.99 -3.54 -9.88
N HIS A 109 -12.56 -3.99 -8.71
CA HIS A 109 -11.31 -3.60 -8.07
C HIS A 109 -10.28 -4.70 -8.31
N ARG A 110 -9.30 -4.42 -9.16
CA ARG A 110 -8.18 -5.34 -9.42
C ARG A 110 -7.00 -4.95 -8.56
N HIS A 111 -6.64 -5.80 -7.61
CA HIS A 111 -5.46 -5.63 -6.79
C HIS A 111 -4.22 -6.19 -7.52
N PRO A 112 -3.05 -5.56 -7.33
CA PRO A 112 -1.77 -6.04 -7.87
C PRO A 112 -1.41 -7.46 -7.44
N SER A 113 -1.89 -7.91 -6.28
CA SER A 113 -1.81 -9.29 -5.79
C SER A 113 -2.61 -10.32 -6.61
N GLY A 114 -3.37 -9.89 -7.63
CA GLY A 114 -4.21 -10.75 -8.47
C GLY A 114 -5.62 -10.98 -7.91
N ARG A 115 -5.93 -10.44 -6.73
CA ARG A 115 -7.27 -10.49 -6.15
C ARG A 115 -8.19 -9.51 -6.87
N THR A 116 -9.39 -9.97 -7.23
CA THR A 116 -10.44 -9.13 -7.83
C THR A 116 -11.62 -9.07 -6.86
N VAL A 117 -12.09 -7.86 -6.55
CA VAL A 117 -13.25 -7.62 -5.68
C VAL A 117 -14.28 -6.80 -6.44
N PHE A 118 -15.55 -7.13 -6.29
CA PHE A 118 -16.65 -6.43 -6.94
C PHE A 118 -17.49 -5.69 -5.90
N THR A 119 -17.85 -4.45 -6.21
CA THR A 119 -18.70 -3.63 -5.35
C THR A 119 -19.86 -3.05 -6.13
N LEU A 120 -21.05 -3.15 -5.54
CA LEU A 120 -22.28 -2.55 -6.06
C LEU A 120 -22.29 -1.05 -5.73
N ARG A 121 -22.56 -0.20 -6.72
CA ARG A 121 -22.61 1.25 -6.54
C ARG A 121 -24.00 1.74 -6.15
#